data_AF-A0A9R0JRT0-F1
#
_entry.id   AF-A0A9R0JRT0-F1
#
_cell.length_a   1.000
_cell.length_b   1.000
_cell.length_c   1.000
_cell.angle_alpha   90.00
_cell.angle_beta   90.00
_cell.angle_gamma   90.00
#
_symmetry.space_group_name_H-M   'P 1'
#
loop_
_entity.id
_entity.type
_entity.pdbx_description
1 polymer ?
#
loop_
_entity_poly.entity_id
_entity_poly.type
_entity_poly.pdbx_seq_one_letter_code
_entity_poly.pdbx_strand_id
1 'polypeptide(L)'
;MWVRWVNAIYIKTAGWWNYQPKADSGWYWRKICSVKEKLKSLFSEAELDQMPKYSIQKVYQKLVQQHEKVPWGSAVWNRASIPKTRVICWLMVQGRLQTRERLHKIGVCNTTTCLLCEAKDETHPHLFFDCEYSRRCLQGVEEWLDIPTSKVHYMGLLRARNDALWNQKVPTPSTTIRCIQRSVIDRLAHIGAKQSSTNDQIWWKSKCTV
;
A
#
# COMPACT_ATOMS: atom_id res chain seq x y z
N MET A 1 30.89 22.14 14.40
CA MET A 1 31.47 23.30 13.67
C MET A 1 30.39 24.24 13.12
N TRP A 2 29.45 23.74 12.31
CA TRP A 2 28.36 24.57 11.72
C TRP A 2 27.49 25.31 12.76
N VAL A 3 27.04 24.65 13.83
CA VAL A 3 26.19 25.29 14.87
C VAL A 3 26.89 26.46 15.57
N ARG A 4 28.18 26.32 15.90
CA ARG A 4 28.96 27.40 16.51
C ARG A 4 29.15 28.57 15.56
N TRP A 5 29.35 28.30 14.26
CA TRP A 5 29.45 29.34 13.24
C TRP A 5 28.12 30.08 13.04
N VAL A 6 26.99 29.36 12.98
CA VAL A 6 25.65 29.94 12.90
C VAL A 6 25.37 30.84 14.11
N ASN A 7 25.74 30.39 15.31
CA ASN A 7 25.63 31.20 16.51
C ASN A 7 26.52 32.45 16.44
N ALA A 8 27.77 32.35 15.98
CA ALA A 8 28.66 33.51 15.89
C ALA A 8 28.20 34.56 14.85
N ILE A 9 27.67 34.11 13.71
CA ILE A 9 27.34 34.99 12.57
C ILE A 9 25.92 35.53 12.64
N TYR A 10 24.93 34.66 12.84
CA TYR A 10 23.52 35.02 12.69
C TYR A 10 22.85 35.35 14.02
N ILE A 11 22.96 34.45 15.00
CA ILE A 11 22.18 34.50 16.25
C ILE A 11 22.86 35.41 17.28
N LYS A 12 24.19 35.40 17.32
CA LYS A 12 25.06 36.12 18.25
C LYS A 12 24.69 35.82 19.71
N THR A 13 24.12 36.80 20.41
CA THR A 13 23.67 36.70 21.80
C THR A 13 22.16 36.43 21.93
N ALA A 14 21.43 36.39 20.81
CA ALA A 14 19.99 36.16 20.84
C ALA A 14 19.65 34.69 21.15
N GLY A 15 18.47 34.46 21.75
CA GLY A 15 17.93 33.10 21.90
C GLY A 15 17.41 32.57 20.56
N TRP A 16 17.75 31.32 20.21
CA TRP A 16 17.33 30.68 18.96
C TRP A 16 15.81 30.68 18.75
N TRP A 17 15.05 30.38 19.79
CA TRP A 17 13.59 30.21 19.70
C TRP A 17 12.87 31.47 19.23
N ASN A 18 13.29 32.64 19.72
CA ASN A 18 12.66 33.93 19.42
C ASN A 18 13.42 34.74 18.35
N TYR A 19 14.56 34.25 17.88
CA TYR A 19 15.34 34.90 16.83
C TYR A 19 14.55 35.07 15.53
N GLN A 20 14.60 36.27 14.93
CA GLN A 20 14.09 36.53 13.59
C GLN A 20 15.24 36.93 12.66
N PRO A 21 15.29 36.40 11.43
CA PRO A 21 16.33 36.76 10.48
C PRO A 21 16.12 38.19 9.97
N LYS A 22 17.21 38.90 9.71
CA LYS A 22 17.15 40.22 9.06
C LYS A 22 16.70 40.08 7.60
N ALA A 23 16.12 41.15 7.04
CA ALA A 23 15.62 41.14 5.66
C ALA A 23 16.73 40.91 4.61
N ASP A 24 17.94 41.36 4.90
CA ASP A 24 19.16 41.21 4.09
C ASP A 24 19.85 39.84 4.25
N SER A 25 19.34 38.97 5.13
CA SER A 25 19.90 37.63 5.32
C SER A 25 19.67 36.75 4.09
N GLY A 26 20.63 35.88 3.80
CA GLY A 26 20.56 34.93 2.68
C GLY A 26 19.29 34.08 2.69
N TRP A 27 18.78 33.74 1.50
CA TRP A 27 17.51 33.03 1.31
C TRP A 27 17.45 31.72 2.12
N TYR A 28 18.53 30.93 2.12
CA TYR A 28 18.59 29.67 2.87
C TYR A 28 18.40 29.87 4.38
N TRP A 29 19.00 30.90 4.95
CA TRP A 29 18.87 31.20 6.38
C TRP A 29 17.45 31.63 6.75
N ARG A 30 16.87 32.51 5.93
CA ARG A 30 15.46 32.89 6.06
C ARG A 30 14.53 31.68 5.95
N LYS A 31 14.84 30.72 5.06
CA LYS A 31 14.06 29.49 4.90
C LYS A 31 14.16 28.58 6.13
N ILE A 32 15.35 28.42 6.70
CA ILE A 32 15.54 27.67 7.97
C ILE A 32 14.73 28.31 9.10
N CYS A 33 14.80 29.63 9.25
CA CYS A 33 14.00 30.35 10.25
C CYS A 33 12.49 30.19 10.01
N SER A 34 12.03 30.22 8.75
CA SER A 34 10.64 29.94 8.41
C SER A 34 10.19 28.53 8.80
N VAL A 35 11.05 27.52 8.65
CA VAL A 35 10.76 26.15 9.11
C VAL A 35 10.69 26.09 10.64
N LYS A 36 11.56 26.81 11.35
CA LYS A 36 11.49 26.94 12.82
C LYS A 36 10.13 27.51 13.24
N GLU A 37 9.64 28.59 12.63
CA GLU A 37 8.34 29.16 12.99
C GLU A 37 7.18 28.17 12.76
N LYS A 38 7.24 27.33 11.71
CA LYS A 38 6.28 26.23 11.52
C LYS A 38 6.41 25.13 12.57
N LEU A 39 7.60 24.92 13.13
CA LEU A 39 7.81 23.96 14.20
C LEU A 39 7.23 24.49 15.53
N LYS A 40 7.37 25.80 15.78
CA LYS A 40 6.84 26.47 16.98
C LYS A 40 5.32 26.37 17.12
N SER A 41 4.58 26.24 16.00
CA SER A 41 3.14 26.01 16.06
C SER A 41 2.75 24.61 16.55
N LEU A 42 3.70 23.68 16.67
CA LEU A 42 3.44 22.29 17.03
C LEU A 42 4.20 21.82 18.27
N PHE A 43 5.34 22.45 18.57
CA PHE A 43 6.18 22.13 19.71
C PHE A 43 6.50 23.40 20.49
N SER A 44 6.46 23.29 21.81
CA SER A 44 7.10 24.25 22.72
C SER A 44 8.60 24.01 22.81
N GLU A 45 9.34 25.03 23.22
CA GLU A 45 10.80 24.94 23.43
C GLU A 45 11.14 23.84 24.45
N ALA A 46 10.38 23.79 25.56
CA ALA A 46 10.54 22.79 26.61
C ALA A 46 10.31 21.35 26.11
N GLU A 47 9.32 21.11 25.24
CA GLU A 47 9.10 19.77 24.65
C GLU A 47 10.28 19.31 23.78
N LEU A 48 10.94 20.24 23.09
CA LEU A 48 12.13 19.92 22.28
C LEU A 48 13.35 19.67 23.16
N ASP A 49 13.55 20.48 24.20
CA ASP A 49 14.68 20.36 25.14
C ASP A 49 14.59 19.09 25.98
N GLN A 50 13.38 18.65 26.33
CA GLN A 50 13.14 17.40 27.06
C GLN A 50 13.32 16.15 26.19
N MET A 51 13.52 16.27 24.87
CA MET A 51 13.82 15.11 24.03
C MET A 51 15.29 14.68 24.21
N PRO A 52 15.57 13.50 24.80
CA PRO A 52 16.95 13.05 25.04
C PRO A 52 17.73 12.85 23.73
N LYS A 53 17.01 12.55 22.63
CA LYS A 53 17.55 12.51 21.28
C LYS A 53 16.50 13.02 20.30
N TYR A 54 16.88 13.99 19.47
CA TYR A 54 16.01 14.49 18.41
C TYR A 54 15.60 13.35 17.46
N SER A 55 14.29 13.16 17.27
CA SER A 55 13.73 12.15 16.38
C SER A 55 12.95 12.80 15.25
N ILE A 56 13.50 12.69 14.03
CA ILE A 56 12.82 13.15 12.81
C ILE A 56 11.44 12.50 12.69
N GLN A 57 11.32 11.21 13.05
CA GLN A 57 10.05 10.50 12.99
C GLN A 57 8.99 11.11 13.90
N LYS A 58 9.32 11.41 15.17
CA LYS A 58 8.37 12.01 16.13
C LYS A 58 7.93 13.39 15.67
N VAL A 59 8.88 14.21 15.23
CA VAL A 59 8.61 15.57 14.74
C VAL A 59 7.75 15.52 13.47
N TYR A 60 8.09 14.65 12.52
CA TYR A 60 7.35 14.47 11.28
C TYR A 60 5.91 13.99 11.53
N GLN A 61 5.70 13.07 12.47
CA GLN A 61 4.35 12.61 12.84
C GLN A 61 3.48 13.72 13.41
N LYS A 62 4.04 14.62 14.23
CA LYS A 62 3.31 15.79 14.76
C LYS A 62 3.04 16.83 13.66
N LEU A 63 3.97 16.98 12.69
CA LEU A 63 3.84 17.88 11.53
C LEU A 63 2.75 17.46 10.55
N VAL A 64 2.65 16.17 10.25
CA VAL A 64 1.75 15.66 9.20
C VAL A 64 0.28 15.65 9.63
N GLN A 65 -0.02 15.89 10.91
CA GLN A 65 -1.33 15.64 11.53
C GLN A 65 -1.74 14.16 11.39
N GLN A 66 -2.47 13.62 12.37
CA GLN A 66 -2.95 12.23 12.24
C GLN A 66 -4.09 12.18 11.23
N HIS A 67 -3.77 11.77 10.00
CA HIS A 67 -4.78 11.40 9.03
C HIS A 67 -5.26 9.98 9.29
N GLU A 68 -6.56 9.75 9.12
CA GLU A 68 -7.14 8.42 9.19
C GLU A 68 -6.48 7.52 8.13
N LYS A 69 -6.10 6.31 8.54
CA LYS A 69 -5.50 5.34 7.62
C LYS A 69 -6.54 4.94 6.59
N VAL A 70 -6.30 5.30 5.34
CA VAL A 70 -7.18 4.93 4.23
C VAL A 70 -7.20 3.40 4.03
N PRO A 71 -8.38 2.77 3.87
CA PRO A 71 -8.50 1.31 3.74
C PRO A 71 -7.78 0.71 2.51
N TRP A 72 -7.44 1.53 1.52
CA TRP A 72 -6.72 1.16 0.29
C TRP A 72 -5.21 1.33 0.39
N GLY A 73 -4.69 1.98 1.42
CA GLY A 73 -3.28 2.36 1.50
C GLY A 73 -2.34 1.16 1.41
N SER A 74 -2.60 0.10 2.18
CA SER A 74 -1.83 -1.15 2.15
C SER A 74 -2.01 -1.94 0.86
N ALA A 75 -3.16 -1.80 0.19
CA ALA A 75 -3.43 -2.48 -1.07
C ALA A 75 -2.57 -1.90 -2.21
N VAL A 76 -2.41 -0.58 -2.23
CA VAL A 76 -1.69 0.18 -3.25
C VAL A 76 -0.19 0.26 -2.97
N TRP A 77 0.21 0.55 -1.74
CA TRP A 77 1.60 0.87 -1.37
C TRP A 77 2.40 -0.32 -0.83
N ASN A 78 2.13 -1.53 -1.32
CA ASN A 78 2.91 -2.71 -0.91
C ASN A 78 4.37 -2.64 -1.44
N ARG A 79 5.33 -3.20 -0.70
CA ARG A 79 6.77 -3.13 -1.06
C ARG A 79 7.15 -3.97 -2.28
N ALA A 80 6.33 -4.94 -2.65
CA ALA A 80 6.64 -5.88 -3.72
C ALA A 80 6.14 -5.44 -5.11
N SER A 81 5.21 -4.48 -5.19
CA SER A 81 4.73 -3.95 -6.48
C SER A 81 5.78 -3.07 -7.14
N ILE A 82 5.84 -3.07 -8.47
CA ILE A 82 6.69 -2.15 -9.22
C ILE A 82 6.25 -0.70 -8.96
N PRO A 83 7.15 0.27 -8.74
CA PRO A 83 6.77 1.66 -8.46
C PRO A 83 5.77 2.25 -9.46
N LYS A 84 5.95 1.97 -10.77
CA LYS A 84 5.03 2.39 -11.84
C LYS A 84 3.60 1.88 -11.60
N THR A 85 3.44 0.61 -11.25
CA THR A 85 2.11 0.03 -11.04
C THR A 85 1.44 0.57 -9.76
N ARG A 86 2.22 0.90 -8.72
CA ARG A 86 1.69 1.56 -7.51
C ARG A 86 1.09 2.93 -7.82
N VAL A 87 1.79 3.74 -8.63
CA VAL A 87 1.31 5.07 -9.02
C VAL A 87 0.04 4.96 -9.85
N ILE A 88 -0.01 4.05 -10.82
CA ILE A 88 -1.22 3.80 -11.63
C ILE A 88 -2.38 3.32 -10.75
N CYS A 89 -2.15 2.37 -9.84
CA CYS A 89 -3.16 1.89 -8.90
C CYS A 89 -3.65 3.01 -7.98
N TRP A 90 -2.75 3.84 -7.46
CA TRP A 90 -3.10 4.99 -6.64
C TRP A 90 -4.01 5.97 -7.38
N LEU A 91 -3.66 6.31 -8.64
CA LEU A 91 -4.48 7.16 -9.48
C LEU A 91 -5.84 6.50 -9.77
N MET A 92 -5.88 5.20 -10.03
CA MET A 92 -7.12 4.44 -10.23
C MET A 92 -8.06 4.54 -9.02
N VAL A 93 -7.55 4.25 -7.82
CA VAL A 93 -8.32 4.29 -6.56
C VAL A 93 -8.88 5.70 -6.30
N GLN A 94 -8.14 6.72 -6.68
CA GLN A 94 -8.54 8.13 -6.56
C GLN A 94 -9.48 8.58 -7.69
N GLY A 95 -9.76 7.72 -8.67
CA GLY A 95 -10.50 8.09 -9.88
C GLY A 95 -9.78 9.14 -10.70
N ARG A 96 -8.44 9.19 -10.66
CA ARG A 96 -7.59 10.26 -11.21
C ARG A 96 -6.87 9.92 -12.53
N LEU A 97 -7.05 8.73 -13.11
CA LEU A 97 -6.51 8.40 -14.43
C LEU A 97 -7.12 9.27 -15.54
N GLN A 98 -6.39 9.38 -16.64
CA GLN A 98 -6.84 10.11 -17.83
C GLN A 98 -7.63 9.17 -18.75
N THR A 99 -8.91 8.96 -18.43
CA THR A 99 -9.82 8.20 -19.30
C THR A 99 -10.29 9.06 -20.47
N ARG A 100 -10.82 8.46 -21.55
CA ARG A 100 -11.39 9.23 -22.68
C ARG A 100 -12.46 10.22 -22.24
N GLU A 101 -13.29 9.87 -21.27
CA GLU A 101 -14.27 10.81 -20.70
C GLU A 101 -13.59 12.10 -20.18
N ARG A 102 -12.44 11.98 -19.52
CA ARG A 102 -11.69 13.13 -18.99
C ARG A 102 -10.90 13.86 -20.06
N LEU A 103 -10.27 13.13 -20.97
CA LEU A 103 -9.56 13.70 -22.11
C LEU A 103 -10.49 14.51 -23.01
N HIS A 104 -11.75 14.07 -23.16
CA HIS A 104 -12.78 14.79 -23.88
C HIS A 104 -13.14 16.10 -23.18
N LYS A 105 -13.32 16.07 -21.84
CA LYS A 105 -13.63 17.28 -21.04
C LYS A 105 -12.53 18.35 -21.12
N ILE A 106 -11.27 17.96 -21.34
CA ILE A 106 -10.15 18.90 -21.51
C ILE A 106 -9.85 19.24 -22.98
N GLY A 107 -10.68 18.78 -23.92
CA GLY A 107 -10.54 19.09 -25.35
C GLY A 107 -9.39 18.37 -26.06
N VAL A 108 -8.84 17.30 -25.48
CA VAL A 108 -7.73 16.52 -26.06
C VAL A 108 -8.24 15.45 -27.04
N CYS A 109 -9.46 14.95 -26.86
CA CYS A 109 -10.06 13.98 -27.77
C CYS A 109 -11.52 14.31 -28.09
N ASN A 110 -11.97 13.92 -29.29
CA ASN A 110 -13.31 14.21 -29.79
C ASN A 110 -14.35 13.11 -29.46
N THR A 111 -13.90 12.00 -28.87
CA THR A 111 -14.78 10.87 -28.53
C THR A 111 -14.50 10.36 -27.13
N THR A 112 -15.56 9.98 -26.43
CA THR A 112 -15.55 9.36 -25.11
C THR A 112 -15.52 7.84 -25.16
N THR A 113 -15.69 7.24 -26.33
CA THR A 113 -15.75 5.79 -26.56
C THR A 113 -14.46 5.10 -26.10
N CYS A 114 -14.62 3.98 -25.38
CA CYS A 114 -13.55 3.11 -24.92
C CYS A 114 -12.83 2.43 -26.08
N LEU A 115 -11.51 2.53 -26.11
CA LEU A 115 -10.68 1.95 -27.18
C LEU A 115 -10.49 0.44 -27.07
N LEU A 116 -10.89 -0.15 -25.95
CA LEU A 116 -10.72 -1.59 -25.71
C LEU A 116 -11.92 -2.40 -26.19
N CYS A 117 -13.13 -1.88 -25.97
CA CYS A 117 -14.37 -2.57 -26.38
C CYS A 117 -15.13 -1.84 -27.49
N GLU A 118 -14.78 -0.59 -27.77
CA GLU A 118 -15.40 0.25 -28.81
C GLU A 118 -16.94 0.42 -28.70
N ALA A 119 -17.53 0.01 -27.56
CA ALA A 119 -18.97 -0.10 -27.41
C ALA A 119 -19.59 0.90 -26.40
N LYS A 120 -18.83 1.33 -25.39
CA LYS A 120 -19.30 2.23 -24.31
C LYS A 120 -18.28 3.33 -24.02
N ASP A 121 -18.70 4.34 -23.29
CA ASP A 121 -17.81 5.42 -22.84
C ASP A 121 -16.74 4.92 -21.86
N GLU A 122 -15.51 5.38 -22.05
CA GLU A 122 -14.38 5.08 -21.16
C GLU A 122 -14.45 5.95 -19.89
N THR A 123 -15.12 5.40 -18.89
CA THR A 123 -15.05 5.89 -17.51
C THR A 123 -14.12 4.99 -16.69
N HIS A 124 -13.75 5.39 -15.46
CA HIS A 124 -12.98 4.50 -14.58
C HIS A 124 -13.71 3.18 -14.28
N PRO A 125 -15.01 3.19 -13.89
CA PRO A 125 -15.74 1.94 -13.66
C PRO A 125 -15.78 1.06 -14.92
N HIS A 126 -16.00 1.67 -16.08
CA HIS A 126 -16.01 0.94 -17.34
C HIS A 126 -14.65 0.33 -17.66
N LEU A 127 -13.59 1.14 -17.67
CA LEU A 127 -12.24 0.71 -18.05
C LEU A 127 -11.75 -0.49 -17.23
N PHE A 128 -12.14 -0.60 -15.95
CA PHE A 128 -11.66 -1.66 -15.07
C PHE A 128 -12.68 -2.79 -14.79
N PHE A 129 -14.00 -2.56 -14.87
CA PHE A 129 -15.00 -3.55 -14.44
C PHE A 129 -16.08 -3.87 -15.48
N ASP A 130 -16.56 -2.87 -16.22
CA ASP A 130 -17.67 -3.07 -17.15
C ASP A 130 -17.22 -3.32 -18.60
N CYS A 131 -15.97 -2.99 -18.92
CA CYS A 131 -15.38 -3.25 -20.23
C CYS A 131 -15.22 -4.75 -20.42
N GLU A 132 -15.76 -5.26 -21.53
CA GLU A 132 -15.71 -6.69 -21.86
C GLU A 132 -14.26 -7.20 -21.96
N TYR A 133 -13.38 -6.43 -22.59
CA TYR A 133 -11.96 -6.75 -22.67
C TYR A 133 -11.33 -6.87 -21.27
N SER A 134 -11.52 -5.85 -20.43
CA SER A 134 -10.96 -5.84 -19.07
C SER A 134 -11.52 -6.97 -18.21
N ARG A 135 -12.82 -7.30 -18.35
CA ARG A 135 -13.42 -8.47 -17.68
C ARG A 135 -12.74 -9.78 -18.07
N ARG A 136 -12.49 -9.99 -19.36
CA ARG A 136 -11.78 -11.19 -19.83
C ARG A 136 -10.36 -11.28 -19.27
N CYS A 137 -9.65 -10.15 -19.20
CA CYS A 137 -8.33 -10.10 -18.57
C CYS A 137 -8.40 -10.45 -17.07
N LEU A 138 -9.39 -9.89 -16.36
CA LEU A 138 -9.58 -10.18 -14.93
C LEU A 138 -9.92 -11.65 -14.68
N GLN A 139 -10.80 -12.24 -15.50
CA GLN A 139 -11.13 -13.67 -15.42
C GLN A 139 -9.87 -14.54 -15.59
N GLY A 140 -9.01 -14.24 -16.57
CA GLY A 140 -7.76 -14.98 -16.75
C GLY A 140 -6.80 -14.83 -15.55
N VAL A 141 -6.77 -13.67 -14.89
CA VAL A 141 -5.98 -13.46 -13.67
C VAL A 141 -6.60 -14.19 -12.46
N GLU A 142 -7.92 -14.17 -12.35
CA GLU A 142 -8.67 -14.88 -11.30
C GLU A 142 -8.44 -16.39 -11.39
N GLU A 143 -8.52 -16.96 -12.59
CA GLU A 143 -8.21 -18.35 -12.89
C GLU A 143 -6.75 -18.68 -12.56
N TRP A 144 -5.82 -17.81 -12.96
CA TRP A 144 -4.39 -18.03 -12.69
C TRP A 144 -4.04 -17.99 -11.20
N LEU A 145 -4.76 -17.19 -10.42
CA LEU A 145 -4.53 -17.02 -8.98
C LEU A 145 -5.46 -17.85 -8.09
N ASP A 146 -6.37 -18.65 -8.66
CA ASP A 146 -7.35 -19.46 -7.94
C ASP A 146 -8.18 -18.63 -6.92
N ILE A 147 -8.62 -17.43 -7.32
CA ILE A 147 -9.39 -16.53 -6.45
C ILE A 147 -10.89 -16.80 -6.65
N PRO A 148 -11.64 -17.20 -5.59
CA PRO A 148 -13.07 -17.50 -5.71
C PRO A 148 -13.87 -16.25 -6.10
N THR A 149 -14.63 -16.38 -7.16
CA THR A 149 -15.33 -15.31 -7.87
C THR A 149 -16.56 -14.82 -7.11
N SER A 150 -16.52 -13.57 -6.65
CA SER A 150 -17.71 -12.72 -6.54
C SER A 150 -17.32 -11.34 -7.05
N LYS A 151 -18.27 -10.49 -7.47
CA LYS A 151 -17.98 -9.14 -7.98
C LYS A 151 -17.32 -8.28 -6.90
N VAL A 152 -16.03 -8.44 -6.69
CA VAL A 152 -15.29 -7.67 -5.70
C VAL A 152 -14.90 -6.35 -6.35
N HIS A 153 -15.42 -5.27 -5.80
CA HIS A 153 -14.89 -3.91 -5.96
C HIS A 153 -13.36 -3.96 -6.04
N TYR A 154 -12.70 -3.11 -6.85
CA TYR A 154 -11.24 -3.16 -7.12
C TYR A 154 -10.36 -3.39 -5.90
N MET A 155 -10.81 -2.88 -4.76
CA MET A 155 -10.20 -3.10 -3.45
C MET A 155 -10.09 -4.55 -3.04
N GLY A 156 -11.13 -5.34 -3.25
CA GLY A 156 -11.15 -6.76 -2.97
C GLY A 156 -10.23 -7.55 -3.89
N LEU A 157 -10.20 -7.23 -5.19
CA LEU A 157 -9.24 -7.83 -6.13
C LEU A 157 -7.78 -7.47 -5.77
N LEU A 158 -7.50 -6.21 -5.47
CA LEU A 158 -6.16 -5.78 -5.05
C LEU A 158 -5.74 -6.41 -3.71
N ARG A 159 -6.68 -6.58 -2.77
CA ARG A 159 -6.43 -7.28 -1.50
C ARG A 159 -6.22 -8.77 -1.72
N ALA A 160 -7.09 -9.44 -2.48
CA ALA A 160 -6.97 -10.86 -2.79
C ALA A 160 -5.67 -11.17 -3.53
N ARG A 161 -5.31 -10.36 -4.54
CA ARG A 161 -3.99 -10.41 -5.20
C ARG A 161 -2.85 -10.24 -4.21
N ASN A 162 -2.94 -9.25 -3.31
CA ASN A 162 -1.87 -9.03 -2.34
C ASN A 162 -1.74 -10.19 -1.36
N ASP A 163 -2.86 -10.75 -0.94
CA ASP A 163 -2.93 -11.93 -0.10
C ASP A 163 -2.33 -13.16 -0.80
N ALA A 164 -2.72 -13.35 -2.05
CA ALA A 164 -2.24 -14.40 -2.95
C ALA A 164 -0.72 -14.35 -3.15
N LEU A 165 -0.21 -13.25 -3.72
CA LEU A 165 1.16 -13.13 -4.17
C LEU A 165 2.14 -12.78 -3.05
N TRP A 166 1.72 -11.93 -2.11
CA TRP A 166 2.64 -11.29 -1.16
C TRP A 166 2.48 -11.82 0.27
N ASN A 167 1.29 -12.31 0.64
CA ASN A 167 1.06 -12.98 1.92
C ASN A 167 1.07 -14.51 1.78
N GLN A 168 1.47 -15.05 0.63
CA GLN A 168 1.59 -16.49 0.35
C GLN A 168 0.30 -17.29 0.63
N LYS A 169 -0.88 -16.67 0.50
CA LYS A 169 -2.16 -17.36 0.67
C LYS A 169 -2.62 -18.11 -0.59
N VAL A 170 -1.93 -17.94 -1.73
CA VAL A 170 -2.17 -18.78 -2.91
C VAL A 170 -1.42 -20.11 -2.81
N PRO A 171 -2.00 -21.22 -3.28
CA PRO A 171 -1.37 -22.51 -3.24
C PRO A 171 -0.12 -22.53 -4.15
N THR A 172 1.04 -22.22 -3.57
CA THR A 172 2.35 -22.61 -4.10
C THR A 172 2.37 -24.13 -4.36
N PRO A 173 3.23 -24.66 -5.25
CA PRO A 173 3.34 -26.11 -5.46
C PRO A 173 3.49 -26.88 -4.14
N SER A 174 4.19 -26.30 -3.18
CA SER A 174 4.35 -26.81 -1.82
C SER A 174 3.04 -26.86 -1.03
N THR A 175 2.19 -25.82 -1.15
CA THR A 175 0.85 -25.78 -0.50
C THR A 175 -0.14 -26.69 -1.21
N THR A 176 -0.11 -26.80 -2.53
CA THR A 176 -0.91 -27.75 -3.32
C THR A 176 -0.58 -29.19 -2.93
N ILE A 177 0.72 -29.53 -2.86
CA ILE A 177 1.17 -30.86 -2.41
C ILE A 177 0.65 -31.15 -1.00
N ARG A 178 0.72 -30.18 -0.07
CA ARG A 178 0.21 -30.33 1.30
C ARG A 178 -1.30 -30.54 1.34
N CYS A 179 -2.07 -29.82 0.52
CA CYS A 179 -3.52 -29.99 0.41
C CYS A 179 -3.90 -31.35 -0.16
N ILE A 180 -3.17 -31.83 -1.18
CA ILE A 180 -3.35 -33.18 -1.73
C ILE A 180 -3.02 -34.24 -0.67
N GLN A 181 -1.88 -34.12 0.02
CA GLN A 181 -1.50 -35.02 1.11
C GLN A 181 -2.60 -35.11 2.18
N ARG A 182 -3.16 -33.96 2.58
CA ARG A 182 -4.23 -33.91 3.59
C ARG A 182 -5.53 -34.55 3.10
N SER A 183 -5.95 -34.28 1.86
CA SER A 183 -7.13 -34.93 1.28
C SER A 183 -6.97 -36.44 1.15
N VAL A 184 -5.77 -36.93 0.82
CA VAL A 184 -5.46 -38.37 0.75
C VAL A 184 -5.49 -38.99 2.14
N ILE A 185 -4.90 -38.33 3.15
CA ILE A 185 -4.96 -38.76 4.56
C ILE A 185 -6.41 -38.87 5.03
N ASP A 186 -7.24 -37.87 4.77
CA ASP A 186 -8.64 -37.85 5.21
C ASP A 186 -9.47 -38.98 4.54
N ARG A 187 -9.25 -39.23 3.24
CA ARG A 187 -9.90 -40.35 2.54
C ARG A 187 -9.43 -41.71 3.07
N LEU A 188 -8.13 -41.86 3.32
CA LEU A 188 -7.57 -43.08 3.88
C LEU A 188 -8.01 -43.31 5.33
N ALA A 189 -8.21 -42.26 6.12
CA ALA A 189 -8.77 -42.36 7.46
C ALA A 189 -10.23 -42.86 7.42
N HIS A 190 -11.02 -42.38 6.46
CA HIS A 190 -12.39 -42.87 6.25
C HIS A 190 -12.46 -44.34 5.78
N ILE A 191 -11.46 -44.81 5.02
CA ILE A 191 -11.38 -46.19 4.54
C ILE A 191 -10.78 -47.14 5.60
N GLY A 192 -9.68 -46.72 6.24
CA GLY A 192 -8.86 -47.53 7.14
C GLY A 192 -9.38 -47.65 8.57
N ALA A 193 -10.23 -46.73 9.02
CA ALA A 193 -10.80 -46.80 10.38
C ALA A 193 -11.77 -47.98 10.60
N LYS A 194 -12.18 -48.68 9.54
CA LYS A 194 -13.12 -49.80 9.65
C LYS A 194 -12.46 -51.17 9.93
N GLN A 195 -11.15 -51.36 9.74
CA GLN A 195 -10.51 -52.69 9.90
C GLN A 195 -9.01 -52.71 10.31
N SER A 196 -8.47 -51.69 11.00
CA SER A 196 -7.02 -51.67 11.33
C SER A 196 -6.71 -51.94 12.81
N SER A 197 -5.62 -52.68 13.08
CA SER A 197 -5.14 -52.99 14.43
C SER A 197 -4.66 -51.74 15.19
N THR A 198 -4.58 -51.80 16.51
CA THR A 198 -4.14 -50.68 17.37
C THR A 198 -2.75 -50.15 16.98
N ASN A 199 -1.84 -51.04 16.53
CA ASN A 199 -0.50 -50.64 16.11
C ASN A 199 -0.50 -49.90 14.76
N ASP A 200 -1.38 -50.30 13.83
CA ASP A 200 -1.51 -49.64 12.52
C ASP A 200 -2.10 -48.23 12.67
N GLN A 201 -3.01 -48.05 13.64
CA GLN A 201 -3.55 -46.73 13.97
C GLN A 201 -2.49 -45.80 14.57
N ILE A 202 -1.61 -46.31 15.43
CA ILE A 202 -0.51 -45.54 16.02
C ILE A 202 0.53 -45.17 14.95
N TRP A 203 0.91 -46.13 14.10
CA TRP A 203 1.79 -45.88 12.95
C TRP A 203 1.19 -44.84 12.00
N TRP A 204 -0.12 -44.91 11.71
CA TRP A 204 -0.76 -43.92 10.84
C TRP A 204 -0.80 -42.52 11.43
N LYS A 205 -1.13 -42.40 12.72
CA LYS A 205 -1.10 -41.11 13.43
C LYS A 205 0.28 -40.46 13.37
N SER A 206 1.36 -41.25 13.44
CA SER A 206 2.74 -40.75 13.35
C SER A 206 3.08 -40.11 11.99
N LYS A 207 2.41 -40.52 10.91
CA LYS A 207 2.64 -39.99 9.54
C LYS A 207 1.80 -38.76 9.22
N CYS A 208 0.73 -38.50 9.98
CA CYS A 208 -0.18 -37.37 9.76
C CYS A 208 0.22 -36.08 10.50
N THR A 209 1.26 -36.13 11.35
CA THR A 209 1.69 -35.03 12.23
C THR A 209 2.92 -34.26 11.74
N VAL A 210 3.05 -34.03 10.42
CA VAL A 210 4.09 -33.14 9.83
C VAL A 210 3.45 -31.99 9.07
#